data_AF-A0A975XSY8-F1
#
_entry.id   AF-A0A975XSY8-F1
#
_cell.length_a   1.000
_cell.length_b   1.000
_cell.length_c   1.000
_cell.angle_alpha   90.00
_cell.angle_beta   90.00
_cell.angle_gamma   90.00
#
_symmetry.space_group_name_H-M   'P 1'
#
loop_
_entity.id
_entity.type
_entity.pdbx_description
1 polymer ?
#
loop_
_entity_poly.entity_id
_entity_poly.type
_entity_poly.pdbx_seq_one_letter_code
_entity_poly.pdbx_strand_id
1 'polypeptide(L)'
;MAGLSEHDAHAADVGCVGRRERRGDTGLMNIAETTAPKSDQQNFDDYGGGPKTVTVTEVKNGNAEQPVEVHLAEFPGRPFKPSKSMRRVLLACWGSDSAVYAGRRMTLYGDPEVKFGGQKVGGIRIAALSNIDKPATIALTVTRAKREPFTVQPLDPPKDTSGRDWLAELNTAGDDMAAVFALGQAAKEANASRQVMTVLGGVYKKLEAAALAAQQQVAATVAPAPVEPVSAAPKSAVDDYEAQERAEFDAAVDRGEVNP
;
A
#
# COMPACT_ATOMS: atom_id res chain seq x y z
N MET A 1 -58.02 -14.17 -81.37
CA MET A 1 -57.13 -13.63 -82.42
C MET A 1 -56.82 -12.20 -82.05
N ALA A 2 -55.60 -11.70 -81.98
CA ALA A 2 -54.29 -12.22 -82.36
C ALA A 2 -53.26 -11.55 -81.43
N GLY A 3 -52.16 -12.24 -81.14
CA GLY A 3 -51.01 -11.62 -80.50
C GLY A 3 -50.28 -10.67 -81.47
N LEU A 4 -49.24 -10.01 -80.97
CA LEU A 4 -47.91 -9.92 -81.58
C LEU A 4 -46.98 -9.05 -80.70
N SER A 5 -45.95 -9.74 -80.17
CA SER A 5 -44.51 -9.39 -80.10
C SER A 5 -44.03 -7.93 -79.92
N GLU A 6 -43.20 -7.79 -78.88
CA GLU A 6 -41.84 -7.20 -78.84
C GLU A 6 -41.62 -5.74 -79.29
N HIS A 7 -41.05 -4.92 -78.38
CA HIS A 7 -39.65 -4.47 -78.50
C HIS A 7 -39.22 -3.53 -77.35
N ASP A 8 -37.96 -3.75 -76.96
CA ASP A 8 -36.96 -2.97 -76.23
C ASP A 8 -37.21 -1.55 -75.66
N ALA A 9 -36.76 -1.42 -74.41
CA ALA A 9 -35.88 -0.40 -73.81
C ALA A 9 -36.05 1.11 -74.15
N HIS A 10 -36.22 1.96 -73.12
CA HIS A 10 -35.14 2.85 -72.62
C HIS A 10 -35.54 3.62 -71.33
N ALA A 11 -34.51 4.08 -70.63
CA ALA A 11 -34.41 4.72 -69.32
C ALA A 11 -35.39 5.86 -68.95
N ALA A 12 -35.65 6.00 -67.64
CA ALA A 12 -35.53 7.29 -66.92
C ALA A 12 -35.46 7.09 -65.40
N ASP A 13 -34.41 7.67 -64.82
CA ASP A 13 -34.11 7.95 -63.42
C ASP A 13 -35.14 8.92 -62.79
N VAL A 14 -35.35 8.84 -61.45
CA VAL A 14 -35.51 9.95 -60.48
C VAL A 14 -35.97 9.41 -59.11
N GLY A 15 -35.12 9.57 -58.10
CA GLY A 15 -35.53 10.20 -56.83
C GLY A 15 -35.72 9.35 -55.56
N CYS A 16 -34.71 9.40 -54.67
CA CYS A 16 -34.79 9.78 -53.23
C CYS A 16 -35.88 9.13 -52.33
N VAL A 17 -35.63 8.58 -51.14
CA VAL A 17 -34.91 9.20 -50.00
C VAL A 17 -34.48 8.10 -49.02
N GLY A 18 -33.20 8.12 -48.65
CA GLY A 18 -32.63 7.26 -47.61
C GLY A 18 -33.09 7.63 -46.21
N ARG A 19 -33.59 6.64 -45.47
CA ARG A 19 -33.69 6.70 -44.01
C ARG A 19 -32.35 6.24 -43.41
N ARG A 20 -31.39 7.15 -43.29
CA ARG A 20 -30.28 6.97 -42.35
C ARG A 20 -30.75 7.50 -41.00
N GLU A 21 -30.95 6.60 -40.04
CA GLU A 21 -31.07 6.98 -38.64
C GLU A 21 -29.80 7.74 -38.23
N ARG A 22 -29.90 9.07 -38.17
CA ARG A 22 -28.95 9.85 -37.37
C ARG A 22 -29.26 9.52 -35.92
N ARG A 23 -28.47 8.63 -35.32
CA ARG A 23 -28.22 8.67 -33.87
C ARG A 23 -27.57 10.02 -33.57
N GLY A 24 -28.40 11.01 -33.27
CA GLY A 24 -28.00 12.07 -32.36
C GLY A 24 -27.97 11.46 -30.98
N ASP A 25 -26.82 10.93 -30.59
CA ASP A 25 -26.45 10.93 -29.18
C ASP A 25 -25.23 11.84 -29.06
N THR A 26 -25.47 12.92 -28.37
CA THR A 26 -24.63 14.08 -28.14
C THR A 26 -23.30 13.66 -27.53
N GLY A 27 -22.28 13.55 -28.38
CA GLY A 27 -20.89 13.76 -27.98
C GLY A 27 -20.74 15.21 -27.53
N LEU A 28 -21.25 15.50 -26.33
CA LEU A 28 -21.01 16.74 -25.60
C LEU A 28 -19.49 16.82 -25.41
N MET A 29 -18.81 17.56 -26.29
CA MET A 29 -17.39 17.81 -26.13
C MET A 29 -17.18 18.48 -24.78
N ASN A 30 -16.52 17.80 -23.86
CA ASN A 30 -16.05 18.43 -22.64
C ASN A 30 -14.82 19.29 -22.98
N ILE A 31 -15.05 20.56 -23.30
CA ILE A 31 -13.99 21.50 -23.70
C ILE A 31 -12.89 21.64 -22.62
N ALA A 32 -13.18 21.28 -21.37
CA ALA A 32 -12.20 21.28 -20.28
C ALA A 32 -10.97 20.42 -20.59
N GLU A 33 -11.13 19.31 -21.32
CA GLU A 33 -10.03 18.44 -21.71
C GLU A 33 -9.10 19.10 -22.75
N THR A 34 -9.64 20.01 -23.58
CA THR A 34 -8.87 20.72 -24.62
C THR A 34 -8.13 21.95 -24.06
N THR A 35 -8.55 22.45 -22.90
CA THR A 35 -7.91 23.57 -22.21
C THR A 35 -6.76 23.15 -21.30
N ALA A 36 -6.55 21.84 -21.10
CA ALA A 36 -5.46 21.33 -20.28
C ALA A 36 -4.11 21.79 -20.87
N PRO A 37 -3.31 22.59 -20.15
CA PRO A 37 -2.01 23.01 -20.64
C PRO A 37 -1.14 21.78 -20.91
N LYS A 38 -0.48 21.71 -22.06
CA LYS A 38 0.66 20.80 -22.26
C LYS A 38 1.79 21.26 -21.35
N SER A 39 1.73 20.88 -20.09
CA SER A 39 2.67 21.27 -19.07
C SER A 39 3.24 20.02 -18.42
N ASP A 40 4.56 20.01 -18.34
CA ASP A 40 5.42 19.07 -17.64
C ASP A 40 5.31 19.18 -16.12
N GLN A 41 4.48 20.09 -15.59
CA GLN A 41 4.28 20.28 -14.16
C GLN A 41 2.81 20.56 -13.81
N GLN A 42 2.50 20.44 -12.52
CA GLN A 42 1.23 20.91 -11.95
C GLN A 42 1.12 22.44 -12.04
N ASN A 43 -0.05 22.94 -12.45
CA ASN A 43 -0.36 24.36 -12.56
C ASN A 43 -1.48 24.76 -11.61
N PHE A 44 -1.63 26.06 -11.39
CA PHE A 44 -2.70 26.62 -10.57
C PHE A 44 -4.09 26.20 -11.06
N ASP A 45 -4.31 26.20 -12.38
CA ASP A 45 -5.61 25.90 -12.99
C ASP A 45 -6.09 24.46 -12.74
N ASP A 46 -5.18 23.50 -12.50
CA ASP A 46 -5.52 22.12 -12.17
C ASP A 46 -6.32 22.01 -10.86
N TYR A 47 -6.29 23.05 -10.03
CA TYR A 47 -6.95 23.16 -8.73
C TYR A 47 -8.12 24.16 -8.73
N GLY A 48 -8.53 24.66 -9.90
CA GLY A 48 -9.69 25.55 -10.02
C GLY A 48 -11.01 24.92 -9.56
N GLY A 49 -11.13 23.59 -9.66
CA GLY A 49 -12.26 22.81 -9.14
C GLY A 49 -12.22 22.55 -7.62
N GLY A 50 -11.19 23.02 -6.93
CA GLY A 50 -11.02 22.88 -5.48
C GLY A 50 -9.80 22.05 -5.07
N PRO A 51 -9.58 21.89 -3.75
CA PRO A 51 -8.45 21.15 -3.21
C PRO A 51 -8.46 19.68 -3.62
N LYS A 52 -7.29 19.13 -3.95
CA LYS A 52 -7.10 17.73 -4.33
C LYS A 52 -6.10 17.05 -3.40
N THR A 53 -6.47 15.89 -2.89
CA THR A 53 -5.56 15.05 -2.10
C THR A 53 -4.76 14.18 -3.05
N VAL A 54 -3.44 14.24 -2.92
CA VAL A 54 -2.48 13.56 -3.77
C VAL A 54 -1.50 12.72 -2.94
N THR A 55 -0.99 11.67 -3.54
CA THR A 55 -0.05 10.72 -2.95
C THR A 55 1.31 10.87 -3.61
N VAL A 56 2.35 11.06 -2.80
CA VAL A 56 3.73 11.19 -3.28
C VAL A 56 4.27 9.82 -3.66
N THR A 57 4.71 9.66 -4.89
CA THR A 57 5.37 8.44 -5.36
C THR A 57 6.87 8.49 -5.11
N GLU A 58 7.50 9.60 -5.49
CA GLU A 58 8.93 9.83 -5.33
C GLU A 58 9.24 11.34 -5.30
N VAL A 59 10.42 11.70 -4.79
CA VAL A 59 10.93 13.06 -4.82
C VAL A 59 12.27 13.05 -5.53
N LYS A 60 12.42 13.89 -6.55
CA LYS A 60 13.64 14.04 -7.34
C LYS A 60 14.23 15.43 -7.20
N ASN A 61 15.54 15.52 -7.43
CA ASN A 61 16.22 16.79 -7.61
C ASN A 61 15.80 17.38 -8.95
N GLY A 62 15.30 18.62 -8.91
CA GLY A 62 15.05 19.41 -10.11
C GLY A 62 16.25 20.25 -10.52
N ASN A 63 15.99 21.36 -11.20
CA ASN A 63 17.04 22.28 -11.67
C ASN A 63 17.41 23.35 -10.61
N ALA A 64 18.36 24.24 -10.94
CA ALA A 64 18.84 25.27 -10.01
C ALA A 64 17.74 26.24 -9.51
N GLU A 65 16.73 26.52 -10.34
CA GLU A 65 15.62 27.43 -10.00
C GLU A 65 14.51 26.70 -9.22
N GLN A 66 14.27 25.44 -9.57
CA GLN A 66 13.24 24.55 -9.03
C GLN A 66 13.90 23.25 -8.53
N PRO A 67 14.56 23.28 -7.36
CA PRO A 67 15.43 22.19 -6.92
C PRO A 67 14.70 20.91 -6.49
N VAL A 68 13.37 20.94 -6.35
CA VAL A 68 12.60 19.81 -5.82
C VAL A 68 11.42 19.53 -6.74
N GLU A 69 11.33 18.29 -7.19
CA GLU A 69 10.21 17.76 -7.97
C GLU A 69 9.53 16.64 -7.18
N VAL A 70 8.27 16.84 -6.82
CA VAL A 70 7.46 15.85 -6.09
C VAL A 70 6.56 15.15 -7.10
N HIS A 71 6.84 13.88 -7.39
CA HIS A 71 6.03 13.08 -8.29
C HIS A 71 4.78 12.57 -7.55
N LEU A 72 3.64 12.63 -8.24
CA LEU A 72 2.32 12.35 -7.68
C LEU A 72 1.69 11.15 -8.39
N ALA A 73 1.02 10.28 -7.63
CA ALA A 73 0.35 9.09 -8.16
C ALA A 73 -0.86 9.45 -9.04
N GLU A 74 -1.60 10.47 -8.64
CA GLU A 74 -2.83 10.94 -9.31
C GLU A 74 -2.52 11.75 -10.57
N PHE A 75 -1.29 12.24 -10.71
CA PHE A 75 -0.85 13.03 -11.86
C PHE A 75 0.49 12.50 -12.43
N PRO A 76 0.47 11.34 -13.09
CA PRO A 76 1.67 10.73 -13.63
C PRO A 76 2.33 11.67 -14.67
N GLY A 77 3.64 11.81 -14.58
CA GLY A 77 4.44 12.64 -15.50
C GLY A 77 4.35 14.15 -15.31
N ARG A 78 3.52 14.64 -14.36
CA ARG A 78 3.38 16.08 -14.06
C ARG A 78 3.68 16.33 -12.58
N PRO A 79 4.97 16.41 -12.19
CA PRO A 79 5.36 16.65 -10.80
C PRO A 79 4.84 17.99 -10.26
N PHE A 80 4.62 18.02 -8.96
CA PHE A 80 4.44 19.24 -8.20
C PHE A 80 5.81 19.83 -7.84
N LYS A 81 6.06 21.07 -8.26
CA LYS A 81 7.30 21.80 -7.96
C LYS A 81 7.03 22.85 -6.87
N PRO A 82 7.24 22.53 -5.58
CA PRO A 82 6.89 23.42 -4.48
C PRO A 82 7.73 24.71 -4.49
N SER A 83 7.05 25.83 -4.25
CA SER A 83 7.71 27.13 -4.02
C SER A 83 8.60 27.11 -2.78
N LYS A 84 9.53 28.07 -2.65
CA LYS A 84 10.43 28.16 -1.49
C LYS A 84 9.70 28.14 -0.14
N SER A 85 8.54 28.79 -0.07
CA SER A 85 7.71 28.80 1.14
C SER A 85 7.09 27.43 1.40
N MET A 86 6.57 26.74 0.38
CA MET A 86 6.02 25.40 0.55
C MET A 86 7.10 24.35 0.87
N ARG A 87 8.33 24.50 0.35
CA ARG A 87 9.47 23.67 0.76
C ARG A 87 9.79 23.80 2.25
N ARG A 88 9.66 25.01 2.83
CA ARG A 88 9.83 25.22 4.28
C ARG A 88 8.73 24.55 5.09
N VAL A 89 7.50 24.52 4.57
CA VAL A 89 6.39 23.78 5.19
C VAL A 89 6.69 22.29 5.21
N LEU A 90 7.08 21.72 4.07
CA LEU A 90 7.45 20.30 3.96
C LEU A 90 8.61 19.96 4.90
N LEU A 91 9.66 20.78 4.92
CA LEU A 91 10.80 20.60 5.82
C LEU A 91 10.37 20.59 7.30
N ALA A 92 9.48 21.50 7.71
CA ALA A 92 9.02 21.60 9.09
C ALA A 92 8.10 20.43 9.50
N CYS A 93 7.34 19.87 8.57
CA CYS A 93 6.37 18.81 8.87
C CYS A 93 6.94 17.40 8.69
N TRP A 94 7.75 17.20 7.64
CA TRP A 94 8.20 15.88 7.21
C TRP A 94 9.72 15.65 7.35
N GLY A 95 10.49 16.72 7.61
CA GLY A 95 11.94 16.65 7.76
C GLY A 95 12.70 16.92 6.46
N SER A 96 14.03 16.79 6.50
CA SER A 96 14.89 17.05 5.34
C SER A 96 15.09 15.84 4.41
N ASP A 97 14.78 14.64 4.91
CA ASP A 97 14.97 13.41 4.16
C ASP A 97 13.85 13.25 3.12
N SER A 98 14.20 13.28 1.84
CA SER A 98 13.23 13.13 0.76
C SER A 98 12.77 11.68 0.56
N ALA A 99 13.54 10.69 1.05
CA ALA A 99 13.20 9.27 0.88
C ALA A 99 11.94 8.90 1.68
N VAL A 100 11.74 9.53 2.84
CA VAL A 100 10.55 9.26 3.68
C VAL A 100 9.26 9.85 3.13
N TYR A 101 9.32 10.64 2.05
CA TYR A 101 8.15 11.31 1.49
C TYR A 101 7.31 10.37 0.64
N ALA A 102 7.92 9.33 0.06
CA ALA A 102 7.21 8.31 -0.72
C ALA A 102 6.12 7.64 0.12
N GLY A 103 4.91 7.52 -0.46
CA GLY A 103 3.73 6.98 0.20
C GLY A 103 2.98 7.98 1.11
N ARG A 104 3.57 9.15 1.41
CA ARG A 104 2.85 10.20 2.14
C ARG A 104 1.86 10.92 1.22
N ARG A 105 0.77 11.39 1.80
CA ARG A 105 -0.28 12.16 1.14
C ARG A 105 -0.30 13.62 1.57
N MET A 106 -0.71 14.48 0.66
CA MET A 106 -0.91 15.91 0.90
C MET A 106 -2.15 16.42 0.16
N THR A 107 -2.85 17.41 0.72
CA THR A 107 -3.92 18.11 0.01
C THR A 107 -3.37 19.41 -0.55
N LEU A 108 -3.42 19.53 -1.87
CA LEU A 108 -2.99 20.70 -2.63
C LEU A 108 -4.20 21.54 -3.04
N TYR A 109 -4.05 22.86 -3.03
CA TYR A 109 -5.07 23.79 -3.51
C TYR A 109 -4.45 24.95 -4.28
N GLY A 110 -5.23 25.54 -5.18
CA GLY A 110 -4.87 26.78 -5.87
C GLY A 110 -5.21 27.98 -5.01
N ASP A 111 -4.20 28.77 -4.66
CA ASP A 111 -4.35 30.06 -3.98
C ASP A 111 -4.20 31.23 -4.99
N PRO A 112 -5.29 31.95 -5.33
CA PRO A 112 -5.23 33.07 -6.26
C PRO A 112 -4.49 34.30 -5.72
N GLU A 113 -4.26 34.39 -4.40
CA GLU A 113 -3.59 35.52 -3.76
C GLU A 113 -2.05 35.45 -3.85
N VAL A 114 -1.51 34.34 -4.34
CA VAL A 114 -0.06 34.19 -4.55
C VAL A 114 0.42 35.16 -5.63
N LYS A 115 1.45 35.93 -5.27
CA LYS A 115 2.06 36.94 -6.15
C LYS A 115 3.41 36.47 -6.69
N PHE A 116 3.67 36.74 -7.96
CA PHE A 116 4.96 36.61 -8.63
C PHE A 116 5.27 37.90 -9.39
N GLY A 117 6.50 38.41 -9.27
CA GLY A 117 6.86 39.68 -9.91
C GLY A 117 6.01 40.89 -9.50
N GLY A 118 5.37 40.84 -8.32
CA GLY A 118 4.44 41.89 -7.85
C GLY A 118 2.98 41.74 -8.32
N GLN A 119 2.69 40.84 -9.27
CA GLN A 119 1.35 40.56 -9.78
C GLN A 119 0.75 39.30 -9.17
N LYS A 120 -0.57 39.28 -8.95
CA LYS A 120 -1.30 38.07 -8.51
C LYS A 120 -1.45 37.13 -9.70
N VAL A 121 -0.63 36.10 -9.75
CA VAL A 121 -0.65 35.07 -10.81
C VAL A 121 -1.28 33.77 -10.33
N GLY A 122 -1.51 33.63 -9.01
CA GLY A 122 -1.95 32.39 -8.41
C GLY A 122 -0.80 31.40 -8.19
N GLY A 123 -1.03 30.40 -7.34
CA GLY A 123 -0.02 29.39 -7.06
C GLY A 123 -0.56 28.23 -6.25
N ILE A 124 0.15 27.11 -6.27
CA ILE A 124 -0.25 25.90 -5.56
C ILE A 124 0.29 25.94 -4.13
N ARG A 125 -0.58 25.68 -3.15
CA ARG A 125 -0.26 25.61 -1.72
C ARG A 125 -0.74 24.30 -1.11
N ILE A 126 -0.18 23.99 0.07
CA ILE A 126 -0.48 22.78 0.84
C ILE A 126 -1.51 23.13 1.92
N ALA A 127 -2.68 22.52 1.89
CA ALA A 127 -3.72 22.68 2.92
C ALA A 127 -3.55 21.67 4.06
N ALA A 128 -3.25 20.42 3.72
CA ALA A 128 -3.12 19.34 4.68
C ALA A 128 -1.99 18.37 4.33
N LEU A 129 -1.40 17.75 5.35
CA LEU A 129 -0.35 16.74 5.22
C LEU A 129 -0.70 15.51 6.06
N SER A 130 -0.39 14.34 5.53
CA SER A 130 -0.37 13.10 6.32
C SER A 130 0.87 13.04 7.22
N ASN A 131 0.89 12.10 8.17
CA ASN A 131 2.02 11.86 9.07
C ASN A 131 2.39 13.09 9.93
N ILE A 132 1.39 13.91 10.28
CA ILE A 132 1.50 14.93 11.33
C ILE A 132 0.37 14.70 12.34
N ASP A 133 0.70 14.75 13.63
CA ASP A 133 -0.27 14.46 14.70
C ASP A 133 -1.18 15.64 15.02
N LYS A 134 -0.70 16.86 14.78
CA LYS A 134 -1.35 18.12 15.13
C LYS A 134 -1.20 19.14 14.01
N PRO A 135 -2.09 20.15 13.95
CA PRO A 135 -1.92 21.27 13.03
C PRO A 135 -0.55 21.92 13.22
N ALA A 136 0.17 22.13 12.12
CA ALA A 136 1.48 22.75 12.12
C ALA A 136 1.38 24.20 11.62
N THR A 137 1.76 25.17 12.44
CA THR A 137 1.79 26.60 12.06
C THR A 137 3.21 27.05 11.79
N ILE A 138 3.49 27.46 10.56
CA ILE A 138 4.80 27.93 10.11
C ILE A 138 4.71 29.39 9.71
N ALA A 139 5.57 30.25 10.27
CA ALA A 139 5.64 31.66 9.87
C ALA A 139 6.34 31.82 8.50
N LEU A 140 5.56 31.99 7.44
CA LEU A 140 6.04 32.17 6.07
C LEU A 140 6.32 33.63 5.76
N THR A 141 7.39 33.89 5.01
CA THR A 141 7.72 35.24 4.53
C THR A 141 6.84 35.57 3.32
N VAL A 142 6.04 36.64 3.42
CA VAL A 142 5.17 37.12 2.33
C VAL A 142 5.85 38.26 1.57
N THR A 143 6.48 39.18 2.29
CA THR A 143 7.32 40.26 1.73
C THR A 143 8.60 40.38 2.54
N ARG A 144 9.57 41.17 2.07
CA ARG A 144 10.83 41.42 2.81
C ARG A 144 10.61 41.86 4.27
N ALA A 145 9.49 42.55 4.54
CA ALA A 145 9.16 43.10 5.86
C ALA A 145 8.06 42.32 6.60
N LYS A 146 7.34 41.40 5.95
CA LYS A 146 6.14 40.76 6.52
C LYS A 146 6.25 39.24 6.53
N ARG A 147 6.01 38.65 7.70
CA ARG A 147 5.79 37.21 7.88
C ARG A 147 4.37 36.96 8.36
N GLU A 148 3.74 35.92 7.86
CA GLU A 148 2.40 35.51 8.23
C GLU A 148 2.40 34.05 8.68
N PRO A 149 1.63 33.68 9.73
CA PRO A 149 1.45 32.30 10.12
C PRO A 149 0.67 31.56 9.03
N PHE A 150 1.18 30.40 8.61
CA PHE A 150 0.55 29.49 7.69
C PHE A 150 0.32 28.16 8.38
N THR A 151 -0.95 27.77 8.52
CA THR A 151 -1.34 26.55 9.23
C THR A 151 -1.65 25.45 8.23
N VAL A 152 -1.05 24.29 8.45
CA VAL A 152 -1.33 23.06 7.72
C VAL A 152 -2.06 22.09 8.63
N GLN A 153 -3.15 21.52 8.12
CA GLN A 153 -3.98 20.59 8.87
C GLN A 153 -3.48 19.14 8.74
N PRO A 154 -3.64 18.30 9.77
CA PRO A 154 -3.43 16.87 9.64
C PRO A 154 -4.43 16.26 8.65
N LEU A 155 -3.94 15.38 7.79
CA LEU A 155 -4.76 14.59 6.89
C LEU A 155 -5.15 13.28 7.57
N ASP A 156 -6.44 12.96 7.57
CA ASP A 156 -6.93 11.67 8.02
C ASP A 156 -6.25 10.52 7.25
N PRO A 157 -5.98 9.37 7.90
CA PRO A 157 -5.53 8.16 7.19
C PRO A 157 -6.52 7.79 6.07
N PRO A 158 -6.08 7.06 5.02
CA PRO A 158 -7.00 6.61 4.00
C PRO A 158 -8.11 5.83 4.70
N LYS A 159 -9.35 6.03 4.28
CA LYS A 159 -10.48 5.25 4.80
C LYS A 159 -10.79 4.18 3.78
N ASP A 160 -11.08 2.99 4.27
CA ASP A 160 -11.60 1.92 3.42
C ASP A 160 -12.88 2.34 2.69
N THR A 161 -12.85 2.21 1.37
CA THR A 161 -13.98 2.46 0.47
C THR A 161 -14.47 1.18 -0.22
N SER A 162 -13.94 0.01 0.16
CA SER A 162 -14.27 -1.28 -0.47
C SER A 162 -15.71 -1.73 -0.24
N GLY A 163 -16.38 -1.17 0.78
CA GLY A 163 -17.73 -1.57 1.17
C GLY A 163 -17.82 -2.98 1.75
N ARG A 164 -16.68 -3.61 2.08
CA ARG A 164 -16.62 -4.95 2.68
C ARG A 164 -17.06 -4.91 4.14
N ASP A 165 -17.79 -5.95 4.54
CA ASP A 165 -18.10 -6.19 5.95
C ASP A 165 -17.03 -7.08 6.58
N TRP A 166 -15.97 -6.44 7.06
CA TRP A 166 -14.84 -7.11 7.72
C TRP A 166 -15.25 -7.95 8.93
N LEU A 167 -16.32 -7.58 9.64
CA LEU A 167 -16.76 -8.31 10.83
C LEU A 167 -17.53 -9.58 10.44
N ALA A 168 -18.35 -9.51 9.38
CA ALA A 168 -19.02 -10.69 8.83
C ALA A 168 -18.01 -11.70 8.25
N GLU A 169 -16.99 -11.22 7.52
CA GLU A 169 -15.92 -12.08 7.00
C GLU A 169 -15.10 -12.70 8.14
N LEU A 170 -14.84 -11.96 9.22
CA LEU A 170 -14.16 -12.48 10.41
C LEU A 170 -14.99 -13.58 11.10
N ASN A 171 -16.30 -13.40 11.22
CA ASN A 171 -17.18 -14.43 11.77
C ASN A 171 -17.19 -15.70 10.91
N THR A 172 -17.08 -15.56 9.58
CA THR A 172 -17.01 -16.69 8.66
C THR A 172 -15.68 -17.44 8.76
N ALA A 173 -14.58 -16.71 9.01
CA ALA A 173 -13.26 -17.31 9.21
C ALA A 173 -13.18 -18.17 10.49
N GLY A 174 -14.00 -17.86 11.51
CA GLY A 174 -14.08 -18.64 12.74
C GLY A 174 -12.71 -18.77 13.44
N ASP A 175 -12.29 -20.01 13.70
CA ASP A 175 -11.04 -20.34 14.39
C ASP A 175 -9.85 -20.61 13.44
N ASP A 176 -10.02 -20.44 12.13
CA ASP A 176 -8.92 -20.57 11.18
C ASP A 176 -7.95 -19.39 11.30
N MET A 177 -6.86 -19.62 12.02
CA MET A 177 -5.81 -18.62 12.27
C MET A 177 -5.21 -18.06 10.98
N ALA A 178 -5.04 -18.88 9.93
CA ALA A 178 -4.49 -18.43 8.66
C ALA A 178 -5.47 -17.52 7.93
N ALA A 179 -6.77 -17.86 7.95
CA ALA A 179 -7.82 -17.01 7.39
C ALA A 179 -7.95 -15.68 8.13
N VAL A 180 -7.93 -15.69 9.47
CA VAL A 180 -7.97 -14.45 10.29
C VAL A 180 -6.75 -13.57 10.01
N PHE A 181 -5.56 -14.16 9.85
CA PHE A 181 -4.35 -13.41 9.51
C PHE A 181 -4.44 -12.79 8.10
N ALA A 182 -4.87 -13.57 7.10
CA ALA A 182 -5.05 -13.08 5.73
C ALA A 182 -6.09 -11.94 5.66
N LEU A 183 -7.20 -12.08 6.39
CA LEU A 183 -8.21 -11.04 6.51
C LEU A 183 -7.65 -9.78 7.20
N GLY A 184 -6.82 -9.94 8.23
CA GLY A 184 -6.11 -8.85 8.88
C GLY A 184 -5.19 -8.07 7.93
N GLN A 185 -4.46 -8.76 7.05
CA GLN A 185 -3.62 -8.12 6.04
C GLN A 185 -4.47 -7.39 4.99
N ALA A 186 -5.52 -8.03 4.48
CA ALA A 186 -6.43 -7.42 3.52
C ALA A 186 -7.12 -6.17 4.11
N ALA A 187 -7.56 -6.22 5.37
CA ALA A 187 -8.15 -5.07 6.07
C ALA A 187 -7.14 -3.93 6.23
N LYS A 188 -5.88 -4.25 6.52
CA LYS A 188 -4.80 -3.25 6.61
C LYS A 188 -4.54 -2.59 5.26
N GLU A 189 -4.45 -3.36 4.18
CA GLU A 189 -4.25 -2.87 2.81
C GLU A 189 -5.42 -1.99 2.35
N ALA A 190 -6.65 -2.38 2.69
CA ALA A 190 -7.85 -1.60 2.42
C ALA A 190 -7.97 -0.34 3.28
N ASN A 191 -7.12 -0.16 4.29
CA ASN A 191 -7.22 0.90 5.31
C ASN A 191 -8.55 0.85 6.10
N ALA A 192 -8.92 -0.35 6.53
CA ALA A 192 -10.08 -0.58 7.39
C ALA A 192 -9.98 0.23 8.69
N SER A 193 -11.14 0.49 9.30
CA SER A 193 -11.21 1.33 10.49
C SER A 193 -10.35 0.79 11.64
N ARG A 194 -9.90 1.69 12.52
CA ARG A 194 -9.13 1.33 13.73
C ARG A 194 -9.86 0.30 14.59
N GLN A 195 -11.19 0.39 14.66
CA GLN A 195 -12.02 -0.56 15.40
C GLN A 195 -11.92 -1.96 14.80
N VAL A 196 -12.08 -2.09 13.47
CA VAL A 196 -11.96 -3.37 12.75
C VAL A 196 -10.57 -4.00 12.98
N MET A 197 -9.51 -3.21 12.83
CA MET A 197 -8.14 -3.66 13.06
C MET A 197 -7.90 -4.14 14.50
N THR A 198 -8.53 -3.48 15.49
CA THR A 198 -8.43 -3.87 16.90
C THR A 198 -9.12 -5.21 17.15
N VAL A 199 -10.29 -5.43 16.55
CA VAL A 199 -11.04 -6.69 16.68
C VAL A 199 -10.28 -7.84 16.01
N LEU A 200 -9.83 -7.68 14.77
CA LEU A 200 -9.06 -8.69 14.03
C LEU A 200 -7.80 -9.12 14.79
N GLY A 201 -6.99 -8.15 15.25
CA GLY A 201 -5.79 -8.44 16.03
C GLY A 201 -6.09 -9.09 17.39
N GLY A 202 -7.24 -8.76 18.00
CA GLY A 202 -7.69 -9.38 19.23
C GLY A 202 -8.08 -10.85 19.06
N VAL A 203 -8.80 -11.18 17.99
CA VAL A 203 -9.17 -12.58 17.66
C VAL A 203 -7.92 -13.40 17.34
N TYR A 204 -7.03 -12.88 16.49
CA TYR A 204 -5.77 -13.55 16.17
C TYR A 204 -4.96 -13.91 17.42
N LYS A 205 -4.76 -12.96 18.34
CA LYS A 205 -4.04 -13.20 19.60
C LYS A 205 -4.71 -14.25 20.49
N LYS A 206 -6.05 -14.30 20.50
CA LYS A 206 -6.79 -15.33 21.26
C LYS A 206 -6.57 -16.72 20.67
N LEU A 207 -6.63 -16.85 19.34
CA LEU A 207 -6.36 -18.12 18.64
C LEU A 207 -4.92 -18.57 18.85
N GLU A 208 -3.96 -17.65 18.79
CA GLU A 208 -2.54 -17.92 19.06
C GLU A 208 -2.33 -18.43 20.49
N ALA A 209 -2.94 -17.76 21.48
CA ALA A 209 -2.87 -18.19 22.88
C ALA A 209 -3.53 -19.56 23.10
N ALA A 210 -4.66 -19.84 22.45
CA ALA A 210 -5.34 -21.12 22.54
C ALA A 210 -4.51 -22.26 21.91
N ALA A 211 -3.88 -22.00 20.76
CA ALA A 211 -2.97 -22.96 20.12
C ALA A 211 -1.75 -23.25 20.99
N LEU A 212 -1.14 -22.24 21.61
CA LEU A 212 -0.01 -22.42 22.52
C LEU A 212 -0.42 -23.22 23.77
N ALA A 213 -1.58 -22.92 24.35
CA ALA A 213 -2.12 -23.67 25.49
C ALA A 213 -2.40 -25.14 25.12
N ALA A 214 -2.95 -25.41 23.93
CA ALA A 214 -3.17 -26.76 23.43
C ALA A 214 -1.85 -27.52 23.24
N GLN A 215 -0.81 -26.88 22.68
CA GLN A 215 0.52 -27.46 22.55
C GLN A 215 1.14 -27.82 23.91
N GLN A 216 0.99 -26.94 24.91
CA GLN A 216 1.45 -27.19 26.28
C GLN A 216 0.69 -28.36 26.94
N GLN A 217 -0.60 -28.49 26.68
CA GLN A 217 -1.41 -29.62 27.18
C GLN A 217 -1.01 -30.94 26.53
N VAL A 218 -0.77 -30.96 25.21
CA VAL A 218 -0.26 -32.14 24.51
C VAL A 218 1.13 -32.52 25.03
N ALA A 219 2.03 -31.54 25.22
CA ALA A 219 3.34 -31.78 25.82
C ALA A 219 3.26 -32.33 27.26
N ALA A 220 2.29 -31.87 28.06
CA ALA A 220 2.05 -32.39 29.40
C ALA A 220 1.45 -33.82 29.40
N THR A 221 0.69 -34.17 28.36
CA THR A 221 0.07 -35.49 28.21
C THR A 221 1.04 -36.51 27.59
N VAL A 222 2.06 -36.03 26.86
CA VAL A 222 3.19 -36.81 26.32
C VAL A 222 4.42 -36.71 27.25
N ALA A 223 4.21 -36.52 28.57
CA ALA A 223 5.24 -36.87 29.54
C ALA A 223 5.31 -38.40 29.61
N PRO A 224 6.49 -39.04 29.47
CA PRO A 224 6.56 -40.50 29.54
C PRO A 224 6.06 -40.95 30.91
N ALA A 225 5.15 -41.95 30.91
CA ALA A 225 4.75 -42.66 32.11
C ALA A 225 6.02 -43.00 32.91
N PRO A 226 6.00 -42.86 34.26
CA PRO A 226 7.15 -43.26 35.05
C PRO A 226 7.41 -44.73 34.75
N VAL A 227 8.53 -45.02 34.09
CA VAL A 227 9.07 -46.37 33.99
C VAL A 227 9.18 -46.86 35.43
N GLU A 228 8.30 -47.78 35.81
CA GLU A 228 8.42 -48.45 37.10
C GLU A 228 9.84 -49.00 37.22
N PRO A 229 10.50 -48.87 38.39
CA PRO A 229 11.85 -49.35 38.54
C PRO A 229 11.83 -50.87 38.32
N VAL A 230 12.33 -51.31 37.17
CA VAL A 230 12.64 -52.73 36.94
C VAL A 230 13.59 -53.12 38.07
N SER A 231 13.06 -53.95 38.96
CA SER A 231 13.78 -54.73 39.96
C SER A 231 15.16 -55.09 39.45
N ALA A 232 16.20 -54.61 40.15
CA ALA A 232 17.59 -54.88 39.86
C ALA A 232 17.83 -56.39 39.66
N ALA A 233 18.07 -56.78 38.40
CA ALA A 233 18.74 -58.04 38.10
C ALA A 233 20.18 -57.96 38.66
N PRO A 234 20.74 -59.04 39.22
CA PRO A 234 22.00 -58.99 39.95
C PRO A 234 23.18 -58.61 39.04
N LYS A 235 24.03 -57.71 39.54
CA LYS A 235 25.35 -57.33 39.00
C LYS A 235 26.31 -58.53 39.03
N SER A 236 26.12 -59.51 38.17
CA SER A 236 27.07 -60.64 38.07
C SER A 236 27.29 -61.13 36.65
N ALA A 237 26.89 -60.36 35.62
CA ALA A 237 27.11 -60.73 34.23
C ALA A 237 27.98 -59.73 33.45
N VAL A 238 28.15 -58.50 33.97
CA VAL A 238 28.99 -57.46 33.35
C VAL A 238 30.45 -57.58 33.78
N ASP A 239 30.70 -57.99 35.04
CA ASP A 239 32.05 -58.16 35.57
C ASP A 239 32.79 -59.37 34.95
N ASP A 240 32.04 -60.42 34.55
CA ASP A 240 32.61 -61.62 33.91
C ASP A 240 33.04 -61.37 32.46
N TYR A 241 32.37 -60.45 31.76
CA TYR A 241 32.69 -60.10 30.36
C TYR A 241 33.92 -59.19 30.26
N GLU A 242 34.01 -58.18 31.14
CA GLU A 242 35.18 -57.29 31.19
C GLU A 242 36.46 -58.02 31.64
N ALA A 243 36.34 -59.09 32.44
CA ALA A 243 37.47 -59.94 32.81
C ALA A 243 37.97 -60.81 31.64
N GLN A 244 37.06 -61.32 30.79
CA GLN A 244 37.43 -62.11 29.60
C GLN A 244 38.14 -61.26 28.55
N GLU A 245 37.65 -60.06 28.25
CA GLU A 245 38.30 -59.18 27.25
C GLU A 245 39.69 -58.73 27.70
N ARG A 246 39.89 -58.51 29.00
CA ARG A 246 41.19 -58.09 29.54
C ARG A 246 42.23 -59.20 29.54
N ALA A 247 41.80 -60.45 29.81
CA ALA A 247 42.67 -61.62 29.72
C ALA A 247 43.06 -61.94 28.26
N GLU A 248 42.15 -61.72 27.32
CA GLU A 248 42.40 -61.93 25.89
C GLU A 248 43.35 -60.86 25.31
N PHE A 249 43.23 -59.61 25.77
CA PHE A 249 44.15 -58.53 25.42
C PHE A 249 45.57 -58.77 25.96
N ASP A 250 45.73 -59.11 27.24
CA ASP A 250 47.05 -59.39 27.81
C ASP A 250 47.73 -60.60 27.15
N ALA A 251 46.95 -61.64 26.78
CA ALA A 251 47.46 -62.79 26.04
C ALA A 251 47.88 -62.43 24.60
N ALA A 252 47.24 -61.45 23.96
CA ALA A 252 47.60 -60.98 22.62
C ALA A 252 48.85 -60.08 22.64
N VAL A 253 49.07 -59.33 23.72
CA VAL A 253 50.30 -58.55 23.95
C VAL A 253 51.51 -59.48 24.17
N ASP A 254 51.35 -60.54 24.97
CA ASP A 254 52.45 -61.49 25.25
C ASP A 254 52.83 -62.35 24.01
N ARG A 255 51.89 -62.56 23.07
CA ARG A 255 52.16 -63.17 21.75
C ARG A 255 52.81 -62.20 20.74
N GLY A 256 52.97 -60.92 21.08
CA GLY A 256 53.55 -59.90 20.20
C GLY A 256 52.66 -59.54 18.99
N GLU A 257 51.37 -59.88 19.03
CA GLU A 257 50.41 -59.62 17.95
C GLU A 257 49.85 -58.19 18.02
N VAL A 258 49.96 -57.54 19.19
CA VAL A 258 49.47 -56.18 19.43
C VAL A 258 50.52 -55.41 20.23
N ASN A 259 50.88 -54.21 19.76
CA ASN A 259 51.79 -53.32 20.48
C ASN A 259 50.98 -52.52 21.51
N PRO A 260 51.42 -52.44 22.79
CA PRO A 260 50.65 -51.78 23.86
C PRO A 260 50.42 -50.27 23.62
#